data_AF-A0A151S978-F1
#
_entry.id   AF-A0A151S978-F1
#
_cell.length_a   1.000
_cell.length_b   1.000
_cell.length_c   1.000
_cell.angle_alpha   90.00
_cell.angle_beta   90.00
_cell.angle_gamma   90.00
#
_symmetry.space_group_name_H-M   'P 1'
#
loop_
_entity.id
_entity.type
_entity.pdbx_description
1 polymer ?
#
loop_
_entity_poly.entity_id
_entity_poly.type
_entity_poly.pdbx_seq_one_letter_code
_entity_poly.pdbx_strand_id
1 'polypeptide(L)' 'MHGITSTSLSLLWNGNKLDGFKPVRGLWQGDPLSPYLFVLCMEYFGMMIQWEVEEGTWKPIHLTRHGLKLSYIFFCN' A
#
# COMPACT_ATOMS: atom_id res chain seq x y z
N MET A 1 25.93 -6.37 11.00
CA MET A 1 24.73 -5.57 10.68
C MET A 1 23.88 -5.47 11.94
N HIS A 2 24.10 -4.47 12.78
CA HIS A 2 23.27 -4.20 13.95
C HIS A 2 22.10 -3.31 13.52
N GLY A 3 21.00 -3.92 13.10
CA GLY A 3 19.72 -3.21 12.98
C GLY A 3 19.12 -3.02 14.36
N ILE A 4 18.62 -1.82 14.66
CA ILE A 4 17.87 -1.52 15.88
C ILE A 4 16.59 -2.37 15.86
N THR A 5 16.57 -3.48 16.61
CA THR A 5 15.48 -4.47 16.65
C THR A 5 14.36 -4.14 17.64
N SER A 6 14.35 -2.93 18.21
CA SER A 6 13.53 -2.60 19.38
C SER A 6 12.74 -1.31 19.24
N THR A 7 12.00 -1.13 18.15
CA THR A 7 10.93 -0.12 18.11
C THR A 7 9.59 -0.79 18.47
N SER A 8 8.90 -0.24 19.48
CA SER A 8 7.54 -0.64 19.86
C SER A 8 6.59 0.44 19.30
N LEU A 9 5.69 0.04 18.41
CA LEU A 9 4.69 0.93 17.82
C LEU A 9 3.35 0.73 18.51
N SER A 10 2.61 1.81 18.74
CA SER A 10 1.25 1.76 19.29
C SER A 10 0.34 2.63 18.44
N LEU A 11 -0.84 2.13 18.07
CA LEU A 11 -1.80 2.89 17.27
C LEU A 11 -2.66 3.78 18.16
N LEU A 12 -2.88 5.02 17.74
CA LEU A 12 -3.91 5.87 18.33
C LEU A 12 -5.19 5.70 17.51
N TRP A 13 -6.22 5.09 18.10
CA TRP A 13 -7.50 4.85 17.46
C TRP A 13 -8.61 5.59 18.20
N ASN A 14 -9.28 6.52 17.52
CA ASN A 14 -10.33 7.36 18.09
C ASN A 14 -9.91 8.04 19.42
N GLY A 15 -8.67 8.51 19.50
CA GLY A 15 -8.11 9.15 20.70
C GLY A 15 -7.63 8.20 21.79
N ASN A 16 -7.86 6.89 21.66
CA ASN A 16 -7.36 5.88 22.60
C ASN A 16 -6.11 5.21 22.05
N LYS A 17 -5.11 5.03 22.91
CA LYS A 17 -3.87 4.32 22.57
C LYS A 17 -4.12 2.81 22.68
N LEU A 18 -4.01 2.11 21.56
CA LEU A 18 -4.02 0.65 21.49
C LEU A 18 -2.71 0.07 22.01
N ASP A 19 -2.73 -1.22 22.32
CA ASP A 19 -1.56 -1.95 22.78
C ASP A 19 -0.42 -1.88 21.77
N GLY A 20 0.80 -1.80 22.32
CA GLY A 20 2.01 -1.75 21.51
C GLY A 20 2.26 -3.08 20.81
N PHE A 21 2.61 -3.03 19.53
CA PHE A 21 3.09 -4.17 18.76
C PHE A 21 4.47 -3.89 18.19
N LYS A 22 5.23 -4.97 17.98
CA LYS A 22 6.53 -4.88 17.31
C LYS A 22 6.32 -5.02 15.80
N PRO A 23 6.72 -4.05 14.97
CA PRO A 23 6.69 -4.22 13.53
C PRO A 23 7.68 -5.32 13.13
N VAL A 24 7.18 -6.38 12.52
CA VAL A 24 8.02 -7.49 12.01
C VAL A 24 8.44 -7.24 10.56
N ARG A 25 7.68 -6.42 9.83
CA ARG A 25 7.91 -6.03 8.43
C ARG A 25 7.59 -4.54 8.29
N GLY A 26 8.47 -3.79 7.64
CA GLY A 26 8.28 -2.37 7.40
C GLY A 26 9.45 -1.76 6.63
N LEU A 27 9.12 -0.86 5.71
CA LEU A 27 10.09 0.08 5.15
C LEU A 27 10.33 1.20 6.15
N TRP A 28 11.56 1.70 6.18
CA TRP A 28 12.00 2.68 7.16
C TRP A 28 11.32 4.01 6.86
N GLN A 29 10.53 4.52 7.79
CA GLN A 29 9.93 5.84 7.65
C GLN A 29 11.05 6.89 7.61
N GLY A 30 11.20 7.57 6.47
CA GLY A 30 12.29 8.54 6.22
C GLY A 30 13.53 7.96 5.57
N ASP A 31 13.56 6.67 5.19
CA ASP A 31 14.61 6.15 4.32
C ASP A 31 14.39 6.65 2.88
N PRO A 32 15.38 7.33 2.27
CA PRO A 32 15.27 7.85 0.91
C PRO A 32 14.97 6.76 -0.14
N LEU A 33 15.23 5.48 0.14
CA LEU A 33 14.92 4.38 -0.79
C LEU A 33 13.45 3.92 -0.72
N SER A 34 12.76 4.21 0.38
CA SER A 34 11.40 3.69 0.62
C SER A 34 10.36 4.13 -0.41
N PRO A 35 10.35 5.40 -0.89
CA PRO A 35 9.44 5.82 -1.95
C PRO A 35 9.65 5.07 -3.26
N TYR A 36 10.90 4.77 -3.61
CA TYR A 36 11.21 4.04 -4.85
C TYR A 36 10.72 2.59 -4.79
N LEU A 37 10.92 1.92 -3.66
CA LEU A 37 10.41 0.57 -3.44
C LEU A 37 8.88 0.55 -3.45
N PHE A 38 8.22 1.56 -2.87
CA PHE A 38 6.77 1.70 -2.95
C PHE A 38 6.29 1.81 -4.41
N VAL A 39 6.90 2.68 -5.21
CA VAL A 39 6.54 2.85 -6.63
C VAL A 39 6.71 1.55 -7.42
N LEU A 40 7.84 0.85 -7.25
CA LEU A 40 8.09 -0.43 -7.91
C LEU A 40 7.05 -1.50 -7.54
N CYS A 41 6.72 -1.60 -6.25
CA CYS A 41 5.67 -2.53 -5.80
C CYS A 41 4.30 -2.15 -6.36
N MET A 42 3.97 -0.86 -6.40
CA MET A 42 2.68 -0.38 -6.92
C MET A 42 2.54 -0.55 -8.43
N GLU A 43 3.63 -0.39 -9.19
CA GLU A 43 3.62 -0.63 -10.64
C GLU A 43 3.32 -2.10 -10.94
N TYR A 44 4.04 -3.02 -10.30
CA TYR A 44 3.79 -4.46 -10.47
C TYR A 44 2.39 -4.86 -10.00
N PHE A 45 1.94 -4.33 -8.87
CA PHE A 45 0.60 -4.60 -8.35
C PHE A 45 -0.50 -4.07 -9.29
N GLY A 46 -0.31 -2.88 -9.86
CA GLY A 46 -1.20 -2.31 -10.85
C GLY A 46 -1.30 -3.15 -12.13
N MET A 47 -0.18 -3.73 -12.59
CA MET A 47 -0.18 -4.68 -13.71
C MET A 47 -0.99 -5.93 -13.41
N MET A 48 -0.84 -6.52 -12.22
CA MET A 48 -1.60 -7.71 -11.84
C MET A 48 -3.11 -7.42 -11.80
N ILE A 49 -3.54 -6.28 -11.25
CA ILE A 49 -4.97 -5.93 -11.25
C ILE A 49 -5.47 -5.74 -12.68
N GLN A 50 -4.66 -5.16 -13.57
CA GLN A 50 -5.03 -5.00 -14.97
C GLN A 50 -5.26 -6.36 -15.66
N TRP A 51 -4.41 -7.36 -15.39
CA TRP A 51 -4.62 -8.72 -15.91
C TRP A 51 -5.93 -9.34 -15.42
N GLU A 52 -6.24 -9.22 -14.13
CA GLU A 52 -7.51 -9.72 -13.58
C GLU A 52 -8.73 -8.97 -14.16
N VAL A 53 -8.58 -7.69 -14.50
CA VAL A 53 -9.63 -6.93 -15.20
C VAL A 53 -9.85 -7.44 -16.62
N GLU A 54 -8.77 -7.79 -17.32
CA GLU A 54 -8.82 -8.34 -18.69
C GLU A 54 -9.39 -9.76 -18.73
N GLU A 55 -9.07 -10.58 -17.73
CA GLU A 55 -9.67 -11.92 -17.53
C GLU A 55 -11.14 -11.85 -17.07
N GLY A 56 -11.60 -10.69 -16.62
CA GLY A 56 -12.98 -10.45 -16.19
C GLY A 56 -13.29 -10.96 -14.78
N THR A 57 -12.29 -11.44 -14.05
CA THR A 57 -12.37 -11.83 -12.63
C THR A 57 -12.47 -10.58 -11.74
N TRP A 58 -11.88 -9.47 -12.16
CA TRP A 58 -11.97 -8.17 -11.49
C TRP A 58 -12.87 -7.20 -12.26
N LYS A 59 -13.93 -6.70 -11.60
CA LYS A 59 -14.87 -5.75 -12.22
C LYS A 59 -14.45 -4.30 -11.93
N PRO A 60 -14.02 -3.52 -12.93
CA PRO A 60 -13.67 -2.12 -12.72
C PRO A 60 -14.92 -1.25 -12.57
N ILE A 61 -14.76 -0.14 -11.85
CA ILE A 61 -15.80 0.86 -11.63
C ILE A 61 -15.82 1.81 -12.85
N HIS A 62 -17.00 2.00 -13.44
CA HIS A 62 -17.18 2.98 -14.51
C HIS A 62 -17.53 4.34 -13.91
N LEU A 63 -16.63 5.31 -14.05
CA LEU A 63 -16.85 6.67 -13.54
C LEU A 63 -17.95 7.42 -14.31
N THR A 64 -18.11 7.11 -15.61
CA THR A 64 -19.23 7.58 -16.43
C THR A 64 -19.69 6.48 -17.38
N ARG A 65 -20.87 6.63 -17.97
CA ARG A 65 -21.54 5.61 -18.81
C ARG A 65 -20.71 5.14 -20.02
N HIS A 66 -19.76 5.96 -20.47
CA HIS A 66 -18.78 5.66 -21.53
C HIS A 66 -17.34 6.05 -21.12
N GLY A 67 -17.11 6.19 -19.81
CA GLY A 67 -15.88 6.78 -19.30
C GLY A 67 -14.81 5.79 -18.92
N LEU A 68 -13.78 6.33 -18.28
CA LEU A 68 -12.65 5.58 -17.77
C LEU A 68 -13.12 4.49 -16.80
N LYS A 69 -12.59 3.29 -17.02
CA LYS A 69 -12.70 2.16 -16.10
C LYS A 69 -11.63 2.32 -15.03
N LEU A 70 -12.05 2.54 -13.79
CA LEU A 70 -11.18 2.62 -12.64
C LEU A 70 -11.07 1.24 -11.98
N SER A 71 -9.87 0.70 -11.95
CA SER A 71 -9.58 -0.61 -11.35
C SER A 71 -8.88 -0.50 -9.99
N TYR A 72 -8.02 0.51 -9.79
CA TYR A 72 -7.30 0.77 -8.53
C TYR A 72 -6.85 2.23 -8.41
N ILE A 73 -6.57 2.66 -7.18
CA ILE A 73 -5.94 3.96 -6.84
C ILE A 73 -4.85 3.70 -5.82
N PHE A 74 -3.68 4.30 -6.04
CA PHE A 74 -2.55 4.25 -5.14
C PHE A 74 -2.24 5.64 -4.59
N PHE A 75 -1.84 5.71 -3.33
CA PHE A 75 -1.42 6.95 -2.69
C PHE A 75 -0.07 6.74 -2.00
N CYS A 76 0.89 7.62 -2.29
CA CYS A 76 2.16 7.73 -1.57
C CYS A 76 2.22 9.10 -0.92
N ASN A 77 2.74 9.16 0.31
CA ASN A 77 3.11 10.40 1.01
C ASN A 77 4.57 10.75 0.72
#